data_AF-A0A7V5PNS1-F1
#
_entry.id   AF-A0A7V5PNS1-F1
#
_cell.length_a   1.000
_cell.length_b   1.000
_cell.length_c   1.000
_cell.angle_alpha   90.00
_cell.angle_beta   90.00
_cell.angle_gamma   90.00
#
_symmetry.space_group_name_H-M   'P 1'
#
loop_
_entity.id
_entity.type
_entity.pdbx_description
1 polymer ?
#
loop_
_entity_poly.entity_id
_entity_poly.type
_entity_poly.pdbx_seq_one_letter_code
_entity_poly.pdbx_strand_id
1 'polypeptide(L)'
;MAEFKFKKGYDIPIVGEPEEKMQQVPAPKKVAVLPQEFRGIKPKLLVREGDAVKRGTPLIADKQKMEIVLVAPVSGVVTEINRGERRMLLEVVIESDGKDEPEV
;
A
#
# COMPACT_ATOMS: atom_id res chain seq x y z
N MET A 1 32.97 26.77 14.62
CA MET A 1 33.63 25.51 14.24
C MET A 1 32.57 24.62 13.60
N ALA A 2 32.73 24.29 12.33
CA ALA A 2 31.74 23.48 11.59
C ALA A 2 32.10 21.99 11.74
N GLU A 3 31.13 21.20 12.20
CA GLU A 3 31.25 19.76 12.39
C GLU A 3 30.79 19.07 11.09
N PHE A 4 31.72 18.48 10.33
CA PHE A 4 31.41 17.78 9.08
C PHE A 4 31.37 16.26 9.31
N LYS A 5 30.17 15.65 9.22
CA LYS A 5 29.98 14.19 9.27
C LYS A 5 30.25 13.56 7.90
N PHE A 6 31.46 13.05 7.70
CA PHE A 6 31.78 12.21 6.54
C PHE A 6 31.25 10.79 6.76
N LYS A 7 30.28 10.36 5.94
CA LYS A 7 29.85 8.96 5.88
C LYS A 7 30.78 8.23 4.91
N LYS A 8 31.58 7.27 5.38
CA LYS A 8 32.35 6.35 4.52
C LYS A 8 31.41 5.36 3.84
N GLY A 9 30.66 5.83 2.85
CA GLY A 9 29.88 4.99 1.95
C GLY A 9 30.69 4.66 0.70
N TYR A 10 30.56 3.42 0.20
CA TYR A 10 31.00 3.08 -1.15
C TYR A 10 29.95 3.56 -2.14
N ASP A 11 30.40 4.14 -3.24
CA ASP A 11 29.54 4.50 -4.37
C ASP A 11 29.21 3.21 -5.16
N ILE A 12 27.94 2.88 -5.30
CA ILE A 12 27.51 1.64 -5.98
C ILE A 12 27.25 2.02 -7.43
N PRO A 13 28.06 1.54 -8.40
CA PRO A 13 27.85 1.84 -9.81
C PRO A 13 26.64 1.07 -10.33
N ILE A 14 25.45 1.68 -10.24
CA ILE A 14 24.21 1.14 -10.78
C ILE A 14 23.97 1.79 -12.15
N VAL A 15 23.86 0.97 -13.19
CA VAL A 15 23.49 1.44 -14.53
C VAL A 15 21.97 1.54 -14.60
N GLY A 16 21.45 2.72 -14.99
CA GLY A 16 20.01 2.96 -15.15
C GLY A 16 19.45 4.06 -14.25
N GLU A 17 20.16 5.19 -14.13
CA GLU A 17 19.61 6.37 -13.45
C GLU A 17 18.29 6.80 -14.10
N PRO A 18 17.24 7.06 -13.32
CA PRO A 18 15.96 7.52 -13.86
C PRO A 18 16.12 8.92 -14.46
N GLU A 19 15.44 9.18 -15.58
CA GLU A 19 15.34 10.55 -16.09
C GLU A 19 14.60 11.45 -15.10
N GLU A 20 15.11 12.65 -14.84
CA GLU A 20 14.48 13.67 -13.98
C GLU A 20 13.27 14.36 -14.65
N LYS A 21 12.47 13.61 -15.41
CA LYS A 21 11.25 14.12 -16.07
C LYS A 21 10.02 13.51 -15.43
N MET A 22 9.10 14.36 -15.01
CA MET A 22 7.76 13.92 -14.59
C MET A 22 6.94 13.62 -15.84
N GLN A 23 6.63 12.35 -16.06
CA GLN A 23 5.68 11.91 -17.09
C GLN A 23 4.33 11.61 -16.43
N GLN A 24 3.23 12.03 -17.07
CA GLN A 24 1.89 11.61 -16.66
C GLN A 24 1.62 10.22 -17.22
N VAL A 25 1.48 9.26 -16.32
CA VAL A 25 1.12 7.87 -16.62
C VAL A 25 -0.37 7.69 -16.29
N PRO A 26 -1.14 6.90 -17.07
CA PRO A 26 -2.52 6.60 -16.73
C PRO A 26 -2.63 5.97 -15.34
N ALA A 27 -3.72 6.27 -14.64
CA ALA A 27 -3.99 5.69 -13.33
C ALA A 27 -4.04 4.15 -13.43
N PRO A 28 -3.43 3.44 -12.48
CA PRO A 28 -3.45 1.98 -12.47
C PRO A 28 -4.88 1.48 -12.24
N LYS A 29 -5.32 0.50 -13.04
CA LYS A 29 -6.67 -0.10 -12.90
C LYS A 29 -6.82 -0.97 -11.66
N LYS A 30 -5.72 -1.54 -11.17
CA LYS A 30 -5.69 -2.41 -10.00
C LYS A 30 -4.62 -1.92 -9.05
N VAL A 31 -4.98 -1.82 -7.77
CA VAL A 31 -4.09 -1.40 -6.70
C VAL A 31 -4.17 -2.44 -5.60
N ALA A 32 -3.01 -2.85 -5.08
CA ALA A 32 -2.93 -3.81 -3.99
C ALA A 32 -2.40 -3.15 -2.72
N VAL A 33 -2.98 -3.51 -1.56
CA VAL A 33 -2.45 -3.13 -0.24
C VAL A 33 -1.77 -4.35 0.38
N LEU A 34 -0.47 -4.23 0.65
CA LEU A 34 0.35 -5.29 1.22
C LEU A 34 0.56 -5.06 2.73
N PRO A 35 -0.19 -5.72 3.62
CA PRO A 35 0.04 -5.58 5.07
C PRO A 35 1.39 -6.13 5.54
N GLN A 36 2.06 -6.98 4.76
CA GLN A 36 3.33 -7.61 5.13
C GLN A 36 4.51 -6.63 5.19
N GLU A 37 4.42 -5.51 4.47
CA GLU A 37 5.45 -4.48 4.50
C GLU A 37 5.47 -3.75 5.86
N PHE A 38 4.37 -3.79 6.60
CA PHE A 38 4.26 -3.17 7.91
C PHE A 38 4.73 -4.12 9.02
N ARG A 39 5.93 -3.86 9.55
CA ARG A 39 6.49 -4.63 10.66
C ARG A 39 5.62 -4.52 11.91
N GLY A 40 5.26 -5.67 12.48
CA GLY A 40 4.57 -5.77 13.77
C GLY A 40 3.05 -5.65 13.70
N ILE A 41 2.47 -5.59 12.50
CA ILE A 41 1.01 -5.60 12.31
C ILE A 41 0.50 -7.05 12.21
N LYS A 42 -0.56 -7.38 12.95
CA LYS A 42 -1.34 -8.61 12.76
C LYS A 42 -2.61 -8.26 11.99
N PRO A 43 -2.63 -8.43 10.66
CA PRO A 43 -3.73 -7.99 9.83
C PRO A 43 -5.02 -8.74 10.16
N LYS A 44 -6.07 -7.99 10.47
CA LYS A 44 -7.45 -8.45 10.60
C LYS A 44 -8.26 -7.80 9.49
N LEU A 45 -8.79 -8.61 8.58
CA LEU A 45 -9.67 -8.14 7.52
C LEU A 45 -10.97 -7.57 8.10
N LEU A 46 -11.36 -6.42 7.57
CA LEU A 46 -12.67 -5.78 7.82
C LEU A 46 -13.60 -5.90 6.60
N VAL A 47 -13.03 -6.13 5.41
CA VAL A 47 -13.76 -6.24 4.13
C VAL A 47 -13.77 -7.66 3.59
N ARG A 48 -14.65 -7.91 2.61
CA ARG A 48 -14.75 -9.17 1.87
C ARG A 48 -14.52 -8.94 0.37
N GLU A 49 -14.23 -10.02 -0.35
CA GLU A 49 -14.20 -10.00 -1.82
C GLU A 49 -15.58 -9.59 -2.35
N GLY A 50 -15.61 -8.66 -3.29
CA GLY A 50 -16.82 -8.07 -3.85
C GLY A 50 -17.38 -6.85 -3.11
N ASP A 51 -16.80 -6.44 -1.97
CA ASP A 51 -17.21 -5.19 -1.31
C ASP A 51 -16.80 -3.97 -2.14
N ALA A 52 -17.73 -3.02 -2.26
CA ALA A 52 -17.45 -1.69 -2.77
C ALA A 52 -16.80 -0.85 -1.69
N VAL A 53 -15.63 -0.28 -1.98
CA VAL A 53 -14.83 0.55 -1.07
C VAL A 53 -14.63 1.94 -1.67
N LYS A 54 -14.67 2.95 -0.82
CA LYS A 54 -14.34 4.33 -1.19
C LYS A 54 -12.93 4.66 -0.74
N ARG A 55 -12.38 5.75 -1.24
CA ARG A 55 -11.07 6.20 -0.79
C ARG A 55 -11.17 6.59 0.69
N GLY A 56 -10.40 5.92 1.54
CA GLY A 56 -10.47 6.09 3.00
C GLY A 56 -11.20 4.97 3.75
N THR A 57 -11.88 4.06 3.06
CA THR A 57 -12.60 2.95 3.71
C THR A 57 -11.62 2.01 4.42
N PRO A 58 -11.89 1.61 5.68
CA PRO A 58 -11.02 0.71 6.43
C PRO A 58 -11.02 -0.70 5.83
N LEU A 59 -9.87 -1.17 5.33
CA LEU A 59 -9.70 -2.50 4.74
C LEU A 59 -9.22 -3.53 5.77
N ILE A 60 -8.17 -3.16 6.51
CA ILE A 60 -7.47 -4.04 7.44
C ILE A 60 -7.22 -3.27 8.71
N ALA A 61 -7.52 -3.86 9.87
CA ALA A 61 -7.11 -3.33 11.17
C ALA A 61 -6.03 -4.21 11.79
N ASP A 62 -5.16 -3.64 12.60
CA ASP A 62 -4.26 -4.44 13.43
C ASP A 62 -5.03 -5.06 14.61
N LYS A 63 -4.86 -6.37 14.81
CA LYS A 63 -5.45 -7.08 15.95
C LYS A 63 -4.81 -6.69 17.28
N GLN A 64 -3.55 -6.24 17.28
CA GLN A 64 -2.87 -5.83 18.52
C GLN A 64 -3.16 -4.37 18.89
N LYS A 65 -3.27 -3.48 17.90
CA LYS A 65 -3.59 -2.07 18.07
C LYS A 65 -4.74 -1.67 17.15
N MET A 66 -5.96 -1.72 17.66
CA MET A 66 -7.16 -1.37 16.87
C MET A 66 -7.19 0.08 16.35
N GLU A 67 -6.33 0.96 16.86
CA GLU A 67 -6.13 2.32 16.34
C GLU A 67 -5.42 2.35 14.97
N ILE A 68 -4.67 1.30 14.62
CA ILE A 68 -3.95 1.22 13.35
C ILE A 68 -4.85 0.53 12.33
N VAL A 69 -5.32 1.31 11.37
CA VAL A 69 -6.18 0.86 10.28
C VAL A 69 -5.52 1.20 8.94
N LEU A 70 -5.41 0.20 8.09
CA LEU A 70 -5.05 0.37 6.69
C LEU A 70 -6.33 0.62 5.89
N VAL A 71 -6.35 1.76 5.21
CA VAL A 71 -7.50 2.23 4.43
C VAL A 71 -7.29 2.01 2.94
N ALA A 72 -8.37 2.07 2.18
CA ALA A 72 -8.33 1.97 0.73
C ALA A 72 -7.69 3.21 0.10
N PRO A 73 -6.64 3.05 -0.72
CA PRO A 73 -5.99 4.18 -1.40
C PRO A 73 -6.84 4.74 -2.54
N VAL A 74 -7.71 3.91 -3.14
CA VAL A 74 -8.57 4.24 -4.29
C VAL A 74 -10.00 3.79 -4.03
N SER A 75 -10.97 4.43 -4.68
CA SER A 75 -12.36 3.97 -4.71
C SER A 75 -12.56 2.90 -5.78
N GLY A 76 -13.32 1.86 -5.45
CA GLY A 76 -13.66 0.78 -6.38
C GLY A 76 -14.15 -0.48 -5.68
N VAL A 77 -13.77 -1.66 -6.18
CA VAL A 77 -14.25 -2.95 -5.67
C VAL A 77 -13.08 -3.84 -5.26
N VAL A 78 -13.20 -4.51 -4.10
CA VAL A 78 -12.22 -5.51 -3.66
C VAL A 78 -12.35 -6.75 -4.54
N THR A 79 -11.38 -6.99 -5.41
CA THR A 79 -11.42 -8.12 -6.36
C THR A 79 -10.91 -9.41 -5.72
N GLU A 80 -9.79 -9.34 -5.01
CA GLU A 80 -9.09 -10.54 -4.52
C GLU A 80 -8.48 -10.29 -3.14
N ILE A 81 -8.57 -11.27 -2.25
CA ILE A 81 -7.89 -11.25 -0.95
C ILE A 81 -6.95 -12.45 -0.88
N ASN A 82 -5.68 -12.21 -1.25
CA ASN A 82 -4.68 -13.27 -1.33
C ASN A 82 -4.15 -13.63 0.06
N ARG A 83 -4.23 -14.92 0.38
CA ARG A 83 -3.75 -15.51 1.63
C ARG A 83 -2.64 -16.51 1.34
N GLY A 84 -1.49 -16.34 1.97
CA GLY A 84 -0.33 -17.21 1.85
C GLY A 84 -0.32 -18.36 2.86
N GLU A 85 0.85 -18.97 3.00
CA GLU A 85 1.06 -20.08 3.93
C GLU A 85 0.66 -19.71 5.37
N ARG A 86 0.05 -20.67 6.08
CA ARG A 86 -0.50 -20.48 7.43
C ARG A 86 -1.58 -19.39 7.54
N ARG A 87 -2.28 -19.08 6.43
CA ARG A 87 -3.32 -18.04 6.32
C ARG A 87 -2.81 -16.61 6.57
N MET A 88 -1.54 -16.36 6.28
CA MET A 88 -0.99 -15.01 6.32
C MET A 88 -1.63 -14.16 5.23
N LEU A 89 -2.08 -12.94 5.54
CA LEU A 89 -2.58 -12.02 4.52
C LEU A 89 -1.38 -11.52 3.68
N LEU A 90 -1.41 -11.76 2.37
CA LEU A 90 -0.36 -11.29 1.44
C LEU A 90 -0.72 -9.90 0.94
N GLU A 91 -1.88 -9.79 0.29
CA GLU A 91 -2.34 -8.58 -0.37
C GLU A 91 -3.86 -8.54 -0.47
N VAL A 92 -4.40 -7.33 -0.53
CA VAL A 92 -5.81 -7.05 -0.86
C VAL A 92 -5.82 -6.25 -2.15
N VAL A 93 -6.37 -6.83 -3.22
CA VAL A 93 -6.43 -6.23 -4.55
C VAL A 93 -7.76 -5.50 -4.71
N ILE A 94 -7.67 -4.25 -5.15
CA ILE A 94 -8.80 -3.35 -5.39
C ILE A 94 -8.75 -2.94 -6.85
N GLU A 95 -9.84 -3.17 -7.57
CA GLU A 95 -10.05 -2.64 -8.91
C GLU A 95 -10.62 -1.23 -8.81
N SER A 96 -9.93 -0.25 -9.38
CA SER A 96 -10.30 1.17 -9.28
C SER A 96 -11.41 1.51 -10.28
N ASP A 97 -12.45 2.20 -9.82
CA ASP A 97 -13.51 2.75 -10.68
C ASP A 97 -13.15 4.10 -11.31
N GLY A 98 -11.94 4.62 -11.04
CA GLY A 98 -11.43 5.89 -11.58
C GLY A 98 -12.16 7.14 -11.07
N LYS A 99 -13.04 6.99 -10.08
CA LYS A 99 -13.84 8.09 -9.53
C LYS A 99 -13.22 8.77 -8.29
N ASP A 100 -12.14 8.22 -7.73
CA ASP A 100 -11.41 8.72 -6.55
C ASP A 100 -12.30 9.41 -5.49
N GLU A 101 -13.47 8.85 -5.22
CA GLU A 101 -14.44 9.47 -4.33
C GLU A 101 -13.95 9.32 -2.88
N PRO A 102 -13.69 10.44 -2.17
CA PRO A 102 -13.32 10.39 -0.77
C PRO A 102 -14.52 9.97 0.08
N GLU A 103 -14.29 9.09 1.05
CA GLU A 103 -15.20 8.94 2.19
C GLU A 103 -15.10 10.20 3.06
N VAL A 104 -16.24 10.86 3.26
CA VAL A 104 -16.42 12.10 4.03
C VAL A 104 -16.24 11.84 5.52
#